data_AF-A0A0M1J3P5-F1
#
_entry.id   AF-A0A0M1J3P5-F1
#
_cell.length_a   1.000
_cell.length_b   1.000
_cell.length_c   1.000
_cell.angle_alpha   90.00
_cell.angle_beta   90.00
_cell.angle_gamma   90.00
#
_symmetry.space_group_name_H-M   'P 1'
#
loop_
_entity.id
_entity.type
_entity.pdbx_description
1 polymer ?
#
loop_
_entity_poly.entity_id
_entity_poly.type
_entity_poly.pdbx_seq_one_letter_code
_entity_poly.pdbx_strand_id
1 'polypeptide(L)'
;MVVGTQAGNPIYLDDVAAVRHMPEDVQQVVTHSTGPAYDGPNKAENEQAVTLSIAKKEKTNGVDVAGAVLAKLEQLKSTALIPSNVHVEITRNYGKTANDKVNELLQAMFEAVLIVSVLCLVGLGMRAAFVVVTVIPVVILLTIWWAMAVSYTIDRVSLFALIFSIGILVDDATVVVENIFRHWLEVGKTSIEQAARAVDEVGNPTIIATITIICALLPMG
;
A
#
# COMPACT_ATOMS: atom_id res chain seq x y z
N MET A 1 -42.64 -6.97 -32.54
CA MET A 1 -42.19 -8.21 -33.22
C MET A 1 -43.36 -8.75 -34.04
N VAL A 2 -43.16 -9.15 -35.31
CA VAL A 2 -44.22 -9.76 -36.14
C VAL A 2 -44.25 -11.26 -35.88
N VAL A 3 -45.41 -11.82 -35.56
CA VAL A 3 -45.57 -13.24 -35.19
C VAL A 3 -46.18 -14.07 -36.32
N GLY A 4 -46.76 -13.42 -37.33
CA GLY A 4 -47.31 -14.08 -38.50
C GLY A 4 -47.93 -13.10 -39.48
N THR A 5 -48.52 -13.63 -40.55
CA THR A 5 -49.28 -12.86 -41.54
C THR A 5 -50.61 -13.55 -41.82
N GLN A 6 -51.69 -12.79 -41.92
CA GLN A 6 -52.99 -13.31 -42.31
C GLN A 6 -53.58 -12.42 -43.40
N ALA A 7 -53.96 -13.02 -44.53
CA ALA A 7 -54.51 -12.31 -45.69
C ALA A 7 -53.65 -11.12 -46.20
N GLY A 8 -52.32 -11.22 -46.08
CA GLY A 8 -51.38 -10.18 -46.51
C GLY A 8 -51.10 -9.07 -45.48
N ASN A 9 -51.79 -9.07 -44.34
CA ASN A 9 -51.53 -8.14 -43.24
C ASN A 9 -50.61 -8.78 -42.17
N PRO A 10 -49.59 -8.06 -41.68
CA PRO A 10 -48.75 -8.53 -40.58
C PRO A 10 -49.50 -8.49 -39.26
N ILE A 11 -49.39 -9.56 -38.47
CA ILE A 11 -49.89 -9.65 -37.09
C ILE A 11 -48.73 -9.41 -36.13
N TYR A 12 -48.85 -8.39 -35.29
CA TYR A 12 -47.85 -8.03 -34.29
C TYR A 12 -48.07 -8.80 -32.99
N LEU A 13 -47.00 -8.99 -32.21
CA LEU A 13 -47.06 -9.66 -30.92
C LEU A 13 -48.03 -8.97 -29.95
N ASP A 14 -48.14 -7.66 -30.05
CA ASP A 14 -49.05 -6.84 -29.25
C ASP A 14 -50.54 -7.06 -29.63
N ASP A 15 -50.82 -7.60 -30.83
CA ASP A 15 -52.19 -7.90 -31.28
C ASP A 15 -52.75 -9.19 -30.64
N VAL A 16 -51.87 -10.08 -30.17
CA VAL A 16 -52.23 -11.42 -29.66
C VAL A 16 -51.79 -11.68 -28.22
N ALA A 17 -50.97 -10.81 -27.64
CA ALA A 17 -50.51 -10.92 -26.27
C ALA A 17 -50.34 -9.56 -25.61
N ALA A 18 -50.58 -9.49 -24.30
CA ALA A 18 -50.25 -8.31 -23.51
C ALA A 18 -48.73 -8.29 -23.25
N VAL A 19 -47.98 -7.57 -24.07
CA VAL A 19 -46.54 -7.37 -23.87
C VAL A 19 -46.33 -6.23 -22.86
N ARG A 20 -45.72 -6.54 -21.72
CA ARG A 20 -45.35 -5.57 -20.70
C ARG A 20 -43.90 -5.78 -20.29
N HIS A 21 -43.15 -4.69 -20.17
CA HIS A 21 -41.88 -4.75 -19.47
C HIS A 21 -42.16 -4.94 -17.98
N MET A 22 -41.80 -6.12 -17.47
CA MET A 22 -41.93 -6.51 -16.08
C MET A 22 -40.54 -6.93 -15.58
N PRO A 23 -40.25 -6.76 -14.27
CA PRO A 23 -39.08 -7.39 -13.67
C PRO A 23 -39.12 -8.91 -13.88
N GLU A 24 -37.95 -9.53 -14.00
CA GLU A 24 -37.83 -10.99 -13.96
C GLU A 24 -38.34 -11.52 -12.62
N ASP A 25 -38.79 -12.79 -12.60
CA ASP A 25 -39.19 -13.46 -11.36
C ASP A 25 -38.06 -13.36 -10.32
N VAL A 26 -38.42 -12.96 -9.10
CA VAL A 26 -37.46 -12.70 -8.03
C VAL A 26 -36.78 -14.00 -7.61
N GLN A 27 -35.58 -14.24 -8.14
CA GLN A 27 -34.77 -15.40 -7.74
C GLN A 27 -33.86 -15.11 -6.54
N GLN A 28 -33.50 -13.84 -6.33
CA GLN A 28 -32.64 -13.42 -5.23
C GLN A 28 -33.12 -12.09 -4.65
N VAL A 29 -33.21 -12.04 -3.32
CA VAL A 29 -33.48 -10.81 -2.56
C VAL A 29 -32.21 -10.46 -1.80
N VAL A 30 -31.75 -9.23 -1.95
CA VAL A 30 -30.62 -8.70 -1.20
C VAL A 30 -31.14 -7.58 -0.32
N THR A 31 -30.89 -7.69 0.98
CA THR A 31 -31.22 -6.65 1.95
C THR A 31 -29.95 -6.14 2.61
N HIS A 32 -29.96 -4.85 2.95
CA HIS A 32 -28.88 -4.18 3.67
C HIS A 32 -29.33 -3.84 5.08
N SER A 33 -28.49 -4.16 6.06
CA SER A 33 -28.71 -3.80 7.45
C SER A 33 -27.40 -3.32 8.06
N THR A 34 -27.45 -2.23 8.82
CA THR A 34 -26.28 -1.68 9.52
C THR A 34 -26.13 -2.33 10.89
N GLY A 35 -24.92 -2.80 11.21
CA GLY A 35 -24.61 -3.38 12.51
C GLY A 35 -24.32 -2.34 13.61
N PRO A 36 -24.11 -2.78 14.87
CA PRO A 36 -23.87 -1.87 16.01
C PRO A 36 -22.62 -0.99 15.90
N ALA A 37 -21.63 -1.42 15.10
CA ALA A 37 -20.39 -0.68 14.86
C ALA A 37 -20.47 0.28 13.66
N TYR A 38 -21.63 0.46 13.04
CA TYR A 38 -21.82 1.42 11.95
C TYR A 38 -21.91 2.84 12.50
N ASP A 39 -20.99 3.70 12.03
CA ASP A 39 -20.85 5.10 12.43
C ASP A 39 -21.35 6.09 11.35
N GLY A 40 -21.98 5.58 10.29
CA GLY A 40 -22.49 6.42 9.21
C GLY A 40 -23.85 7.06 9.54
N PRO A 41 -24.24 8.10 8.79
CA PRO A 41 -25.48 8.85 9.04
C PRO A 41 -26.75 8.05 8.70
N ASN A 42 -26.65 7.04 7.83
CA ASN A 42 -27.80 6.32 7.27
C ASN A 42 -27.88 4.90 7.83
N LYS A 43 -28.44 4.76 9.03
CA LYS A 43 -28.74 3.42 9.58
C LYS A 43 -29.83 2.78 8.73
N ALA A 44 -29.57 1.58 8.26
CA ALA A 44 -30.50 0.80 7.46
C ALA A 44 -30.93 -0.44 8.24
N GLU A 45 -32.21 -0.76 8.22
CA GLU A 45 -32.76 -1.98 8.79
C GLU A 45 -33.59 -2.70 7.74
N ASN A 46 -33.04 -3.80 7.22
CA ASN A 46 -33.66 -4.65 6.22
C ASN A 46 -34.13 -3.91 4.95
N GLU A 47 -33.39 -2.88 4.54
CA GLU A 47 -33.69 -2.11 3.33
C GLU A 47 -33.35 -2.91 2.07
N GLN A 48 -34.17 -2.80 1.03
CA GLN A 48 -33.88 -3.44 -0.26
C GLN A 48 -32.62 -2.84 -0.86
N ALA A 49 -31.69 -3.69 -1.27
CA ALA A 49 -30.39 -3.25 -1.75
C ALA A 49 -29.95 -4.00 -3.00
N VAL A 50 -29.01 -3.40 -3.73
CA VAL A 50 -28.28 -4.05 -4.81
C VAL A 50 -26.79 -3.94 -4.49
N THR A 51 -26.10 -5.06 -4.48
CA THR A 51 -24.65 -5.11 -4.21
C THR A 51 -23.87 -5.07 -5.51
N LEU A 52 -23.00 -4.08 -5.67
CA LEU A 52 -22.06 -4.00 -6.78
C LEU A 52 -20.64 -4.30 -6.29
N SER A 53 -20.04 -5.36 -6.83
CA SER A 53 -18.65 -5.74 -6.56
C SER A 53 -17.76 -5.30 -7.72
N ILE A 54 -16.73 -4.50 -7.42
CA ILE A 54 -15.78 -4.00 -8.42
C ILE A 54 -14.40 -4.60 -8.13
N ALA A 55 -13.86 -5.34 -9.10
CA ALA A 55 -12.53 -5.91 -9.03
C ALA A 55 -11.54 -5.07 -9.85
N LYS A 56 -10.31 -4.90 -9.33
CA LYS A 56 -9.22 -4.28 -10.06
C LYS A 56 -8.65 -5.25 -11.11
N LYS A 57 -8.09 -4.72 -12.19
CA LYS A 57 -7.32 -5.54 -13.14
C LYS A 57 -5.99 -5.98 -12.53
N GLU A 58 -5.43 -7.07 -13.03
CA GLU A 58 -4.08 -7.49 -12.64
C GLU A 58 -3.06 -6.37 -12.91
N LYS A 59 -2.03 -6.31 -12.06
CA LYS A 59 -0.94 -5.31 -12.14
C LYS A 59 -1.39 -3.83 -11.99
N THR A 60 -2.62 -3.57 -11.56
CA THR A 60 -3.07 -2.21 -11.19
C THR A 60 -2.99 -1.96 -9.69
N ASN A 61 -2.76 -0.71 -9.30
CA ASN A 61 -2.75 -0.27 -7.91
C ASN A 61 -4.18 -0.20 -7.36
N GLY A 62 -4.43 -0.91 -6.26
CA GLY A 62 -5.75 -0.96 -5.62
C GLY A 62 -6.19 0.37 -5.00
N VAL A 63 -5.25 1.20 -4.55
CA VAL A 63 -5.54 2.52 -3.97
C VAL A 63 -6.04 3.46 -5.07
N ASP A 64 -5.33 3.53 -6.18
CA ASP A 64 -5.66 4.40 -7.31
C ASP A 64 -7.00 4.00 -7.95
N VAL A 65 -7.24 2.69 -8.13
CA VAL A 65 -8.51 2.19 -8.67
C VAL A 65 -9.67 2.51 -7.74
N ALA A 66 -9.51 2.29 -6.43
CA ALA A 66 -10.55 2.65 -5.47
C ALA A 66 -10.85 4.15 -5.48
N GLY A 67 -9.82 5.00 -5.54
CA GLY A 67 -9.96 6.45 -5.68
C GLY A 67 -10.72 6.84 -6.95
N ALA A 68 -10.38 6.25 -8.10
CA ALA A 68 -11.06 6.50 -9.36
C ALA A 68 -12.53 6.08 -9.36
N VAL A 69 -12.84 4.93 -8.74
CA VAL A 69 -14.23 4.45 -8.58
C VAL A 69 -15.04 5.41 -7.70
N LEU A 70 -14.47 5.86 -6.57
CA LEU A 70 -15.13 6.82 -5.68
C LEU A 70 -15.34 8.17 -6.36
N ALA A 71 -14.34 8.68 -7.09
CA ALA A 71 -14.47 9.90 -7.86
C ALA A 71 -15.57 9.78 -8.93
N LYS A 72 -15.66 8.62 -9.60
CA LYS A 72 -16.72 8.35 -10.57
C LYS A 72 -18.09 8.29 -9.90
N LEU A 73 -18.19 7.67 -8.73
CA LEU A 73 -19.43 7.61 -7.96
C LEU A 73 -19.94 9.01 -7.61
N GLU A 74 -19.07 9.90 -7.14
CA GLU A 74 -19.42 11.29 -6.84
C GLU A 74 -19.86 12.07 -8.09
N GLN A 75 -19.22 11.83 -9.24
CA GLN A 75 -19.66 12.40 -10.52
C GLN A 75 -21.07 11.92 -10.90
N LEU A 76 -21.38 10.64 -10.70
CA LEU A 76 -22.69 10.05 -11.04
C LEU A 76 -23.81 10.57 -10.13
N LYS A 77 -23.52 10.76 -8.84
CA LYS A 77 -24.41 11.45 -7.90
C LYS A 77 -24.70 12.88 -8.36
N SER A 78 -23.66 13.60 -8.78
CA SER A 78 -23.76 15.00 -9.21
C SER A 78 -24.51 15.19 -10.53
N THR A 79 -24.48 14.20 -11.43
CA THR A 79 -25.13 14.27 -12.76
C THR A 79 -26.61 13.88 -12.71
N ALA A 80 -27.17 13.66 -11.51
CA ALA A 80 -28.54 13.18 -11.27
C ALA A 80 -28.88 11.82 -11.94
N LEU A 81 -27.87 11.05 -12.37
CA LEU A 81 -28.08 9.69 -12.86
C LEU A 81 -28.48 8.76 -11.72
N ILE A 82 -27.96 9.02 -10.51
CA ILE A 82 -28.41 8.39 -9.28
C ILE A 82 -29.49 9.33 -8.68
N PRO A 83 -30.76 8.93 -8.68
CA PRO A 83 -31.83 9.76 -8.14
C PRO A 83 -31.70 9.88 -6.61
N SER A 84 -32.25 10.96 -6.05
CA SER A 84 -32.07 11.33 -4.63
C SER A 84 -32.64 10.33 -3.62
N ASN A 85 -33.51 9.44 -4.08
CA ASN A 85 -34.09 8.34 -3.28
C ASN A 85 -33.22 7.08 -3.25
N VAL A 86 -32.05 7.07 -3.90
CA VAL A 86 -31.11 5.94 -3.90
C VAL A 86 -29.90 6.30 -3.05
N HIS A 87 -29.72 5.55 -1.95
CA HIS A 87 -28.55 5.68 -1.08
C HIS A 87 -27.46 4.70 -1.50
N VAL A 88 -26.22 5.18 -1.57
CA VAL A 88 -25.06 4.35 -1.90
C VAL A 88 -24.15 4.27 -0.68
N GLU A 89 -23.95 3.06 -0.18
CA GLU A 89 -23.11 2.76 0.97
C GLU A 89 -21.89 1.94 0.54
N ILE A 90 -20.71 2.29 1.05
CA ILE A 90 -19.47 1.58 0.73
C ILE A 90 -19.23 0.54 1.82
N THR A 91 -19.62 -0.70 1.56
CA THR A 91 -19.51 -1.78 2.55
C THR A 91 -18.07 -2.27 2.74
N ARG A 92 -17.25 -2.28 1.67
CA ARG A 92 -15.84 -2.72 1.71
C ARG A 92 -14.99 -1.90 0.74
N ASN A 93 -13.88 -1.36 1.25
CA ASN A 93 -12.89 -0.66 0.44
C ASN A 93 -11.47 -1.12 0.78
N TYR A 94 -10.99 -2.12 0.04
CA TYR A 94 -9.63 -2.63 0.18
C TYR A 94 -8.56 -1.63 -0.22
N GLY A 95 -8.85 -0.67 -1.12
CA GLY A 95 -7.92 0.39 -1.48
C GLY A 95 -7.67 1.33 -0.31
N LYS A 96 -8.72 1.74 0.40
CA LYS A 96 -8.60 2.53 1.64
C LYS A 96 -7.83 1.76 2.71
N THR A 97 -8.20 0.52 3.00
CA THR A 97 -7.50 -0.30 4.00
C THR A 97 -6.02 -0.50 3.65
N ALA A 98 -5.69 -0.71 2.37
CA ALA A 98 -4.30 -0.82 1.94
C ALA A 98 -3.54 0.50 2.15
N ASN A 99 -4.14 1.63 1.79
CA ASN A 99 -3.54 2.95 1.98
C ASN A 99 -3.30 3.28 3.46
N ASP A 100 -4.29 3.02 4.31
CA ASP A 100 -4.19 3.25 5.76
C ASP A 100 -3.05 2.42 6.36
N LYS A 101 -2.92 1.16 5.94
CA LYS A 101 -1.84 0.27 6.39
C LYS A 101 -0.46 0.70 5.90
N VAL A 102 -0.35 1.19 4.67
CA VAL A 102 0.89 1.75 4.14
C VAL A 102 1.29 3.00 4.94
N ASN A 103 0.35 3.91 5.22
CA ASN A 103 0.62 5.12 5.99
C ASN A 103 1.02 4.81 7.44
N GLU A 104 0.34 3.89 8.10
CA GLU A 104 0.71 3.40 9.44
C GLU A 104 2.15 2.87 9.46
N LEU A 105 2.53 2.13 8.41
CA LEU A 105 3.86 1.56 8.27
C LEU A 105 4.94 2.62 7.99
N LEU A 106 4.64 3.60 7.13
CA LEU A 106 5.52 4.74 6.89
C LEU A 106 5.73 5.58 8.16
N GLN A 107 4.69 5.76 8.97
CA GLN A 107 4.80 6.43 10.26
C GLN A 107 5.72 5.64 11.21
N ALA A 108 5.52 4.34 11.35
CA ALA A 108 6.38 3.49 12.17
C ALA A 108 7.86 3.53 11.70
N MET A 109 8.09 3.56 10.38
CA MET A 109 9.44 3.69 9.82
C MET A 109 10.08 5.04 10.20
N PHE A 110 9.33 6.13 10.11
CA PHE A 110 9.82 7.45 10.51
C PHE A 110 10.17 7.49 12.01
N GLU A 111 9.32 6.93 12.86
CA GLU A 111 9.58 6.83 14.31
C GLU A 111 10.84 6.00 14.60
N ALA A 112 11.03 4.87 13.92
CA ALA A 112 12.23 4.05 14.07
C ALA A 112 13.51 4.79 13.66
N VAL A 113 13.49 5.47 12.50
CA VAL A 113 14.63 6.28 12.04
C VAL A 113 14.94 7.41 13.01
N LEU A 114 13.92 8.07 13.55
CA LEU A 114 14.09 9.12 14.55
C LEU A 114 14.77 8.59 15.83
N ILE A 115 14.31 7.46 16.35
CA ILE A 115 14.88 6.83 17.55
C ILE A 115 16.36 6.48 17.34
N VAL A 116 16.69 5.82 16.22
CA VAL A 116 18.08 5.46 15.90
C VAL A 116 18.95 6.71 15.75
N SER A 117 18.44 7.73 15.07
CA SER A 117 19.14 9.02 14.90
C SER A 117 19.47 9.68 16.24
N VAL A 118 18.52 9.70 17.18
CA VAL A 118 18.73 10.23 18.54
C VAL A 118 19.74 9.40 19.32
N LEU A 119 19.65 8.07 19.23
CA LEU A 119 20.58 7.16 19.90
C LEU A 119 22.02 7.35 19.38
N CYS A 120 22.18 7.48 18.06
CA CYS A 120 23.48 7.79 17.45
C CYS A 120 24.01 9.16 17.88
N LEU A 121 23.15 10.18 18.01
CA LEU A 121 23.52 11.52 18.45
C LEU A 121 24.05 11.51 19.89
N VAL A 122 23.39 10.77 20.79
CA VAL A 122 23.80 10.63 22.18
C VAL A 122 25.04 9.74 22.32
N GLY A 123 25.12 8.64 21.56
CA GLY A 123 26.19 7.65 21.67
C GLY A 123 27.52 8.05 20.99
N LEU A 124 27.46 8.59 19.76
CA LEU A 124 28.64 8.87 18.94
C LEU A 124 28.95 10.37 18.81
N GLY A 125 28.04 11.24 19.24
CA GLY A 125 28.14 12.69 19.09
C GLY A 125 27.71 13.20 17.70
N MET A 126 27.64 14.53 17.57
CA MET A 126 27.00 15.21 16.44
C MET A 126 27.58 14.87 15.06
N ARG A 127 28.91 14.66 14.97
CA ARG A 127 29.58 14.45 13.68
C ARG A 127 29.32 13.06 13.10
N ALA A 128 29.42 12.02 13.93
CA ALA A 128 29.15 10.65 13.53
C ALA A 128 27.65 10.43 13.28
N ALA A 129 26.79 10.98 14.14
CA ALA A 129 25.34 10.89 13.98
C ALA A 129 24.85 11.49 12.66
N PHE A 130 25.42 12.62 12.23
CA PHE A 130 25.05 13.22 10.95
C PHE A 130 25.32 12.30 9.74
N VAL A 131 26.42 11.53 9.79
CA VAL A 131 26.72 10.55 8.74
C VAL A 131 25.64 9.47 8.71
N VAL A 132 25.30 8.88 9.86
CA VAL A 132 24.28 7.82 9.96
C VAL A 132 22.91 8.32 9.51
N VAL A 133 22.49 9.50 9.97
CA VAL A 133 21.21 10.14 9.59
C VAL A 133 21.12 10.37 8.08
N THR A 134 22.25 10.63 7.42
CA THR A 134 22.29 10.83 5.96
C THR A 134 22.26 9.51 5.19
N VAL A 135 22.89 8.45 5.72
CA VAL A 135 22.95 7.14 5.06
C VAL A 135 21.56 6.49 4.97
N ILE A 136 20.75 6.59 6.03
CA ILE A 136 19.39 6.00 6.08
C ILE A 136 18.52 6.38 4.86
N PRO A 137 18.24 7.67 4.59
CA PRO A 137 17.38 8.05 3.46
C PRO A 137 18.04 7.71 2.11
N VAL A 138 19.36 7.78 1.99
CA VAL A 138 20.08 7.42 0.76
C VAL A 138 19.84 5.96 0.41
N VAL A 139 19.93 5.06 1.38
CA VAL A 139 19.66 3.63 1.17
C VAL A 139 18.20 3.43 0.77
N ILE A 140 17.24 3.98 1.51
CA ILE A 140 15.81 3.79 1.22
C ILE A 140 15.50 4.23 -0.22
N LEU A 141 16.01 5.40 -0.62
CA LEU A 141 15.84 5.90 -1.99
C LEU A 141 16.46 4.96 -3.02
N LEU A 142 17.66 4.43 -2.74
CA LEU A 142 18.35 3.49 -3.63
C LEU A 142 17.60 2.16 -3.74
N THR A 143 17.05 1.64 -2.64
CA THR A 143 16.25 0.41 -2.62
C THR A 143 14.94 0.58 -3.39
N ILE A 144 14.24 1.70 -3.19
CA ILE A 144 13.01 2.01 -3.95
C ILE A 144 13.33 2.20 -5.43
N TRP A 145 14.39 2.93 -5.74
CA TRP A 145 14.84 3.13 -7.12
C TRP A 145 15.15 1.81 -7.81
N TRP A 146 15.85 0.90 -7.12
CA TRP A 146 16.13 -0.44 -7.63
C TRP A 146 14.85 -1.26 -7.85
N ALA A 147 13.92 -1.23 -6.90
CA ALA A 147 12.63 -1.91 -7.05
C ALA A 147 11.85 -1.40 -8.28
N MET A 148 11.86 -0.09 -8.52
CA MET A 148 11.27 0.52 -9.71
C MET A 148 12.00 0.09 -11.00
N ALA A 149 13.33 0.02 -10.97
CA ALA A 149 14.13 -0.43 -12.12
C ALA A 149 13.81 -1.88 -12.54
N VAL A 150 13.52 -2.74 -11.56
CA VAL A 150 13.13 -4.15 -11.79
C VAL A 150 11.61 -4.32 -11.98
N SER A 151 10.85 -3.22 -12.04
CA SER A 151 9.37 -3.22 -12.21
C SER A 151 8.61 -3.95 -11.10
N TYR A 152 9.14 -3.96 -9.87
CA TYR A 152 8.40 -4.42 -8.70
C TYR A 152 7.41 -3.35 -8.23
N THR A 153 6.22 -3.79 -7.81
CA THR A 153 5.23 -2.92 -7.17
C THR A 153 5.49 -2.86 -5.68
N ILE A 154 5.38 -1.67 -5.09
CA ILE A 154 5.45 -1.52 -3.64
C ILE A 154 4.10 -1.86 -3.03
N ASP A 155 4.14 -2.76 -2.06
CA ASP A 155 3.01 -3.26 -1.31
C ASP A 155 3.38 -3.36 0.18
N ARG A 156 2.42 -3.74 1.02
CA ARG A 156 2.65 -3.86 2.47
C ARG A 156 3.80 -4.82 2.82
N VAL A 157 3.95 -5.94 2.11
CA VAL A 157 4.98 -6.96 2.37
C VAL A 157 6.36 -6.41 2.03
N SER A 158 6.51 -5.78 0.86
CA SER A 158 7.77 -5.15 0.46
C SER A 158 8.16 -3.99 1.38
N LEU A 159 7.20 -3.20 1.89
CA LEU A 159 7.48 -2.18 2.89
C LEU A 159 7.90 -2.77 4.26
N PHE A 160 7.31 -3.90 4.69
CA PHE A 160 7.78 -4.60 5.89
C PHE A 160 9.21 -5.12 5.73
N ALA A 161 9.52 -5.70 4.58
CA ALA A 161 10.87 -6.14 4.25
C ALA A 161 11.86 -4.95 4.23
N LEU A 162 11.43 -3.80 3.71
CA LEU A 162 12.25 -2.58 3.70
C LEU A 162 12.57 -2.11 5.12
N ILE A 163 11.58 -2.04 6.03
CA ILE A 163 11.81 -1.63 7.43
C ILE A 163 12.75 -2.60 8.15
N PHE A 164 12.53 -3.90 7.98
CA PHE A 164 13.41 -4.92 8.56
C PHE A 164 14.84 -4.79 8.04
N SER A 165 14.99 -4.57 6.73
CA SER A 165 16.29 -4.38 6.10
C SER A 165 16.99 -3.10 6.55
N ILE A 166 16.25 -2.00 6.79
CA ILE A 166 16.82 -0.75 7.31
C ILE A 166 17.47 -1.00 8.67
N GLY A 167 16.79 -1.68 9.60
CA GLY A 167 17.33 -1.94 10.93
C GLY A 167 18.68 -2.67 10.88
N ILE A 168 18.77 -3.69 10.01
CA ILE A 168 19.99 -4.45 9.80
C ILE A 168 21.09 -3.62 9.13
N LEU A 169 20.75 -2.87 8.07
CA LEU A 169 21.75 -2.13 7.31
C LEU A 169 22.30 -0.92 8.08
N VAL A 170 21.45 -0.27 8.87
CA VAL A 170 21.85 0.89 9.67
C VAL A 170 22.75 0.48 10.82
N ASP A 171 22.54 -0.70 11.40
CA ASP A 171 23.44 -1.29 12.39
C ASP A 171 24.86 -1.41 11.80
N ASP A 172 24.98 -2.00 10.61
CA ASP A 172 26.26 -2.15 9.92
C ASP A 172 26.96 -0.81 9.64
N ALA A 173 26.21 0.15 9.06
CA ALA A 173 26.74 1.49 8.82
C ALA A 173 27.17 2.18 10.13
N THR A 174 26.44 1.97 11.21
CA THR A 174 26.75 2.55 12.53
C THR A 174 28.03 1.94 13.10
N VAL A 175 28.21 0.62 13.04
CA VAL A 175 29.43 -0.07 13.51
C VAL A 175 30.67 0.42 12.78
N VAL A 176 30.59 0.58 11.44
CA VAL A 176 31.73 1.08 10.65
C VAL A 176 32.06 2.54 10.99
N VAL A 177 31.06 3.41 11.08
CA VAL A 177 31.27 4.82 11.45
C VAL A 177 31.81 4.93 12.87
N GLU A 178 31.29 4.15 13.81
CA GLU A 178 31.79 4.10 15.18
C GLU A 178 33.26 3.70 15.22
N ASN A 179 33.65 2.65 14.49
CA ASN A 179 35.03 2.16 14.52
C ASN A 179 36.02 3.19 13.95
N ILE A 180 35.64 3.89 12.88
CA ILE A 180 36.45 4.98 12.31
C ILE A 180 36.63 6.11 13.33
N PHE A 181 35.55 6.54 13.97
CA PHE A 181 35.61 7.62 14.96
C PHE A 181 36.41 7.21 16.20
N ARG A 182 36.29 5.95 16.65
CA ARG A 182 37.08 5.38 17.73
C ARG A 182 38.58 5.45 17.42
N HIS A 183 39.00 5.01 16.24
CA HIS A 183 40.40 5.08 15.80
C HIS A 183 40.92 6.52 15.72
N TRP A 184 40.12 7.46 15.22
CA TRP A 184 40.50 8.88 15.20
C TRP A 184 40.67 9.49 16.59
N LEU A 185 39.86 9.05 17.57
CA LEU A 185 39.97 9.49 18.96
C LEU A 185 41.22 8.91 19.65
N GLU A 186 41.54 7.64 19.41
CA GLU A 186 42.73 6.99 19.97
C GLU A 186 44.04 7.60 19.45
N VAL A 187 44.10 7.89 18.14
CA VAL A 187 45.29 8.48 17.51
C VAL A 187 45.31 10.01 17.64
N GLY A 188 44.17 10.64 17.96
CA GLY A 188 44.00 12.08 18.08
C GLY A 188 44.11 12.84 16.75
N LYS A 189 44.01 12.15 15.60
CA LYS A 189 44.14 12.73 14.26
C LYS A 189 43.16 12.09 13.29
N THR A 190 42.54 12.92 12.46
CA THR A 190 41.71 12.48 11.32
C THR A 190 42.60 12.26 10.10
N SER A 191 42.79 11.00 9.70
CA SER A 191 43.52 10.63 8.48
C SER A 191 42.74 9.55 7.72
N ILE A 192 42.81 9.61 6.38
CA ILE A 192 42.23 8.59 5.49
C ILE A 192 42.87 7.22 5.76
N GLU A 193 44.16 7.19 6.06
CA GLU A 193 44.87 5.94 6.36
C GLU A 193 44.33 5.27 7.63
N GLN A 194 44.02 6.07 8.66
CA GLN A 194 43.40 5.55 9.89
C GLN A 194 41.96 5.12 9.67
N ALA A 195 41.20 5.84 8.84
CA ALA A 195 39.86 5.43 8.47
C ALA A 195 39.86 4.10 7.70
N ALA A 196 40.79 3.92 6.75
CA ALA A 196 40.94 2.66 6.02
C ALA A 196 41.28 1.51 6.96
N ARG A 197 42.22 1.72 7.89
CA ARG A 197 42.60 0.70 8.88
C ARG A 197 41.45 0.33 9.82
N ALA A 198 40.65 1.31 10.24
CA ALA A 198 39.45 1.07 11.04
C ALA A 198 38.39 0.27 10.27
N VAL A 199 38.22 0.54 8.97
CA VAL A 199 37.32 -0.22 8.10
C VAL A 199 37.82 -1.65 7.90
N ASP A 200 39.13 -1.86 7.71
CA ASP A 200 39.71 -3.20 7.52
C ASP A 200 39.49 -4.13 8.72
N GLU A 201 39.40 -3.57 9.94
CA GLU A 201 39.16 -4.35 11.15
C GLU A 201 37.72 -4.90 11.24
N VAL A 202 36.72 -4.10 10.85
CA VAL A 202 35.30 -4.48 10.95
C VAL A 202 34.69 -4.93 9.61
N GLY A 203 35.36 -4.68 8.49
CA GLY A 203 34.82 -4.94 7.15
C GLY A 203 34.61 -6.43 6.86
N ASN A 204 35.54 -7.30 7.28
CA ASN A 204 35.39 -8.75 7.06
C ASN A 204 34.20 -9.34 7.84
N PRO A 205 34.02 -9.04 9.15
CA PRO A 205 32.80 -9.37 9.89
C PRO A 205 31.51 -8.85 9.23
N THR A 206 31.48 -7.58 8.84
CA THR A 206 30.35 -6.92 8.18
C THR A 206 29.89 -7.63 6.90
N ILE A 207 30.84 -8.01 6.04
CA ILE A 207 30.54 -8.70 4.78
C ILE A 207 29.93 -10.08 5.05
N ILE A 208 30.51 -10.84 6.00
CA ILE A 208 29.99 -12.16 6.38
C ILE A 208 28.59 -12.04 6.95
N ALA A 209 28.32 -11.04 7.80
CA ALA A 209 27.00 -10.77 8.34
C ALA A 209 25.99 -10.50 7.20
N THR A 210 26.34 -9.62 6.26
CA THR A 210 25.50 -9.29 5.10
C THR A 210 25.17 -10.53 4.27
N ILE A 211 26.16 -11.35 3.93
CA ILE A 211 25.94 -12.60 3.18
C ILE A 211 25.05 -13.56 3.97
N THR A 212 25.24 -13.66 5.29
CA THR A 212 24.43 -14.53 6.15
C THR A 212 22.96 -14.12 6.14
N ILE A 213 22.69 -12.81 6.21
CA ILE A 213 21.33 -12.26 6.14
C ILE A 213 20.71 -12.54 4.77
N ILE A 214 21.45 -12.33 3.69
CA ILE A 214 20.98 -12.66 2.34
C ILE A 214 20.64 -14.15 2.26
N CYS A 215 21.54 -15.05 2.68
CA CYS A 215 21.29 -16.50 2.66
C CYS A 215 20.10 -16.92 3.53
N ALA A 216 19.88 -16.25 4.67
CA ALA A 216 18.76 -16.54 5.56
C ALA A 216 17.41 -16.08 4.99
N LEU A 217 17.38 -14.96 4.25
CA LEU A 217 16.15 -14.37 3.70
C LEU A 217 15.84 -14.82 2.27
N LEU A 218 16.83 -15.30 1.52
CA LEU A 218 16.65 -15.79 0.14
C LEU A 218 15.56 -16.86 -0.01
N PRO A 219 15.34 -17.81 0.94
CA PRO A 219 14.26 -18.79 0.86
C PRO A 219 12.86 -18.22 1.12
N MET A 220 12.73 -16.98 1.59
CA MET A 220 11.43 -16.34 1.89
C MET A 220 10.79 -15.68 0.65
N GLY A 221 11.52 -15.61 -0.47
CA GLY A 221 11.05 -15.08 -1.75
C GLY A 221 10.35 -16.09 -2.65
#